data_AF-A0A1H8PII3-F1
#
_entry.id   AF-A0A1H8PII3-F1
#
_cell.length_a   1.000
_cell.length_b   1.000
_cell.length_c   1.000
_cell.angle_alpha   90.00
_cell.angle_beta   90.00
_cell.angle_gamma   90.00
#
_symmetry.space_group_name_H-M   'P 1'
#
loop_
_entity.id
_entity.type
_entity.pdbx_description
1 polymer ?
#
loop_
_entity_poly.entity_id
_entity_poly.type
_entity_poly.pdbx_seq_one_letter_code
_entity_poly.pdbx_strand_id
1 'polypeptide(L)'
;MTATATKTLQATLAPPTAHKERRLQRTVATYRRALSESFESGADTQTAVNDVVTPYTLTSYAKDALKNYVPKLRDTYNVSELDENHPVRFTNRGWNLDHSEERRHEFCWRVPQAGRGNAFWIPLRINPVQREL
;
A
#
# COMPACT_ATOMS: atom_id res chain seq x y z
N MET A 1 -17.82 -27.15 -34.70
CA MET A 1 -17.40 -27.35 -33.29
C MET A 1 -16.06 -26.66 -33.14
N THR A 2 -15.95 -25.65 -32.29
CA THR A 2 -14.67 -24.98 -32.03
C THR A 2 -13.85 -25.89 -31.13
N ALA A 3 -12.71 -26.38 -31.62
CA ALA A 3 -11.84 -27.23 -30.84
C ALA A 3 -11.32 -26.46 -29.62
N THR A 4 -11.46 -27.04 -28.42
CA THR A 4 -10.86 -26.50 -27.20
C THR A 4 -9.35 -26.51 -27.36
N ALA A 5 -8.71 -25.34 -27.22
CA ALA A 5 -7.27 -25.19 -27.32
C ALA A 5 -6.68 -24.76 -25.96
N THR A 6 -5.66 -25.48 -25.50
CA THR A 6 -4.86 -25.07 -24.34
C THR A 6 -3.71 -24.20 -24.83
N LYS A 7 -3.59 -22.98 -24.30
CA LYS A 7 -2.51 -22.04 -24.66
C LYS A 7 -1.84 -21.51 -23.39
N THR A 8 -0.53 -21.27 -23.47
CA THR A 8 0.26 -20.69 -22.37
C THR A 8 0.27 -19.16 -22.49
N LEU A 9 -0.21 -18.48 -21.45
CA LEU A 9 -0.13 -17.02 -21.35
C LEU A 9 1.08 -16.60 -20.51
N GLN A 10 1.95 -15.78 -21.07
CA GLN A 10 3.08 -15.21 -20.37
C GLN A 10 2.75 -13.80 -19.91
N ALA A 11 2.97 -13.54 -18.62
CA ALA A 11 2.80 -12.23 -18.02
C ALA A 11 4.03 -11.82 -17.24
N THR A 12 4.28 -10.51 -17.18
CA THR A 12 5.37 -9.88 -16.44
C THR A 12 4.80 -8.92 -15.41
N LEU A 13 5.51 -8.67 -14.31
CA LEU A 13 5.09 -7.61 -13.38
C LEU A 13 5.12 -6.27 -14.10
N ALA A 14 3.99 -5.55 -14.06
CA ALA A 14 3.93 -4.23 -14.65
C ALA A 14 4.49 -3.22 -13.63
N PRO A 15 5.49 -2.41 -14.01
CA PRO A 15 5.87 -1.29 -13.16
C PRO A 15 4.69 -0.30 -13.07
N PRO A 16 4.53 0.42 -11.95
CA PRO A 16 3.56 1.51 -11.89
C PRO A 16 3.82 2.50 -13.03
N THR A 17 2.77 3.13 -13.54
CA THR A 17 2.97 4.26 -14.48
C THR A 17 3.80 5.33 -13.79
N ALA A 18 4.61 6.11 -14.52
CA ALA A 18 5.47 7.14 -13.94
C ALA A 18 4.71 8.15 -13.05
N HIS A 19 3.42 8.40 -13.34
CA HIS A 19 2.56 9.21 -12.50
C HIS A 19 2.19 8.50 -11.18
N LYS A 20 1.78 7.21 -11.25
CA LYS A 20 1.47 6.39 -10.07
C LYS A 20 2.71 6.20 -9.19
N GLU A 21 3.87 5.97 -9.79
CA GLU A 21 5.16 5.85 -9.08
C GLU A 21 5.49 7.13 -8.31
N ARG A 22 5.44 8.29 -8.97
CA ARG A 22 5.64 9.58 -8.31
C ARG A 22 4.63 9.81 -7.18
N ARG A 23 3.37 9.41 -7.35
CA ARG A 23 2.36 9.52 -6.30
C ARG A 23 2.66 8.60 -5.11
N LEU A 24 3.15 7.38 -5.35
CA LEU A 24 3.58 6.44 -4.31
C LEU A 24 4.79 6.99 -3.55
N GLN A 25 5.83 7.42 -4.25
CA GLN A 25 7.03 8.02 -3.65
C GLN A 25 6.68 9.23 -2.77
N ARG A 26 5.81 10.12 -3.26
CA ARG A 26 5.30 11.25 -2.44
C ARG A 26 4.56 10.77 -1.20
N THR A 27 3.69 9.76 -1.33
CA THR A 27 2.98 9.19 -0.18
C THR A 27 3.95 8.61 0.85
N VAL A 28 4.97 7.87 0.41
CA VAL A 28 6.01 7.29 1.28
C VAL A 28 6.79 8.39 2.00
N ALA A 29 7.25 9.41 1.27
CA ALA A 29 7.99 10.53 1.84
C ALA A 29 7.17 11.30 2.88
N THR A 30 5.92 11.65 2.53
CA THR A 30 4.98 12.34 3.44
C THR A 30 4.69 11.50 4.68
N TYR A 31 4.52 10.17 4.53
CA TYR A 31 4.28 9.27 5.65
C TYR A 31 5.47 9.23 6.60
N ARG A 32 6.69 9.06 6.06
CA ARG A 32 7.92 9.00 6.88
C ARG A 32 8.18 10.31 7.62
N ARG A 33 7.90 11.44 6.99
CA ARG A 33 7.98 12.75 7.66
C ARG A 33 6.99 12.85 8.81
N ALA A 34 5.72 12.48 8.60
CA ALA A 34 4.71 12.48 9.65
C ALA A 34 5.04 11.51 10.79
N LEU A 35 5.59 10.33 10.47
CA LEU A 35 6.06 9.36 11.45
C LEU A 35 7.19 9.93 12.32
N SER A 36 8.20 10.51 11.68
CA SER A 36 9.36 11.08 12.37
C SER A 36 8.95 12.23 13.27
N GLU A 37 8.15 13.17 12.75
CA GLU A 37 7.66 14.31 13.53
C GLU A 37 6.81 13.86 14.73
N SER A 38 5.92 12.88 14.55
CA SER A 38 5.10 12.36 15.66
C SER A 38 5.95 11.67 16.73
N PHE A 39 7.02 10.98 16.33
CA PHE A 39 7.91 10.28 17.25
C PHE A 39 8.85 11.25 18.00
N GLU A 40 9.39 12.24 17.29
CA GLU A 40 10.28 13.28 17.83
C GLU A 40 9.53 14.25 18.75
N SER A 41 8.26 14.56 18.45
CA SER A 41 7.42 15.40 19.32
C SER A 41 7.06 14.72 20.65
N GLY A 42 7.41 13.44 20.83
CA GLY A 42 7.08 12.68 22.03
C GLY A 42 5.59 12.34 22.14
N ALA A 43 4.85 12.30 21.03
CA ALA A 43 3.43 11.97 21.06
C ALA A 43 3.20 10.50 21.49
N ASP A 44 2.74 10.32 22.72
CA ASP A 44 2.55 9.03 23.39
C ASP A 44 1.08 8.55 23.41
N THR A 45 0.14 9.37 22.91
CA THR A 45 -1.28 9.00 22.79
C THR A 45 -1.77 9.12 21.36
N GLN A 46 -2.84 8.40 21.03
CA GLN A 46 -3.46 8.50 19.71
C GLN A 46 -3.93 9.92 19.39
N THR A 47 -4.37 10.67 20.39
CA THR A 47 -4.81 12.06 20.25
C THR A 47 -3.63 12.97 19.96
N ALA A 48 -2.53 12.86 20.72
CA ALA A 48 -1.32 13.64 20.47
C ALA A 48 -0.76 13.38 19.06
N VAL A 49 -0.74 12.12 18.62
CA VAL A 49 -0.33 11.77 17.24
C VAL A 49 -1.31 12.32 16.22
N ASN A 50 -2.62 12.31 16.51
CA ASN A 50 -3.64 12.87 15.62
C ASN A 50 -3.39 14.35 15.32
N ASP A 51 -3.00 15.14 16.33
CA ASP A 51 -2.75 16.57 16.18
C ASP A 51 -1.56 16.83 15.23
N VAL A 52 -0.52 16.00 15.31
CA VAL A 52 0.65 16.06 14.40
C VAL A 52 0.29 15.64 12.97
N VAL A 53 -0.47 14.55 12.80
CA VAL A 53 -0.72 13.98 11.45
C VAL A 53 -1.90 14.63 10.71
N THR A 54 -2.74 15.40 11.40
CA THR A 54 -3.90 16.09 10.81
C THR A 54 -3.53 16.98 9.62
N PRO A 55 -2.53 17.88 9.68
CA PRO A 55 -2.16 18.76 8.55
C PRO A 55 -1.57 18.01 7.35
N TYR A 56 -1.09 16.78 7.53
CA TYR A 56 -0.45 16.03 6.45
C TYR A 56 -1.46 15.59 5.37
N THR A 57 -1.06 15.70 4.10
CA THR A 57 -1.82 15.15 2.96
C THR A 57 -1.61 13.64 2.85
N LEU A 58 -2.11 12.91 3.84
CA LEU A 58 -2.15 11.44 3.91
C LEU A 58 -3.59 10.96 3.90
N THR A 59 -3.80 9.72 3.44
CA THR A 59 -5.11 9.07 3.57
C THR A 59 -5.47 8.89 5.04
N SER A 60 -6.77 8.85 5.35
CA SER A 60 -7.26 8.53 6.70
C SER A 60 -6.68 7.20 7.20
N TYR A 61 -6.55 6.20 6.31
CA TYR A 61 -5.97 4.90 6.65
C TYR A 61 -4.51 4.97 7.11
N ALA A 62 -3.70 5.83 6.48
CA ALA A 62 -2.32 6.07 6.86
C ALA A 62 -2.23 6.85 8.17
N LYS A 63 -3.05 7.90 8.34
CA LYS A 63 -3.11 8.68 9.59
C LYS A 63 -3.51 7.80 10.78
N ASP A 64 -4.53 6.97 10.60
CA ASP A 64 -4.96 6.03 11.64
C ASP A 64 -3.91 4.96 11.92
N ALA A 65 -3.11 4.56 10.93
CA ALA A 65 -2.00 3.65 11.18
C ALA A 65 -0.92 4.30 12.06
N LEU A 66 -0.58 5.56 11.79
CA LEU A 66 0.35 6.35 12.63
C LEU A 66 -0.17 6.49 14.06
N LYS A 67 -1.43 6.91 14.23
CA LYS A 67 -2.08 7.05 15.54
C LYS A 67 -2.02 5.78 16.38
N ASN A 68 -2.20 4.62 15.76
CA ASN A 68 -2.15 3.34 16.47
C ASN A 68 -0.73 2.82 16.73
N TYR A 69 0.24 3.28 15.95
CA TYR A 69 1.58 2.71 15.94
C TYR A 69 2.60 3.54 16.72
N VAL A 70 2.60 4.86 16.57
CA VAL A 70 3.59 5.74 17.19
C VAL A 70 3.63 5.59 18.73
N PRO A 71 2.50 5.55 19.45
CA PRO A 71 2.52 5.33 20.91
C PRO A 71 3.25 4.04 21.31
N LYS A 72 3.04 2.97 20.52
CA LYS A 72 3.63 1.65 20.79
C LYS A 72 5.14 1.63 20.57
N LEU A 73 5.69 2.52 19.74
CA LEU A 73 7.13 2.58 19.51
C LEU A 73 7.89 2.79 20.81
N ARG A 74 7.46 3.75 21.64
CA ARG A 74 8.07 4.02 22.93
C ARG A 74 7.55 3.05 23.99
N ASP A 75 6.22 2.96 24.14
CA ASP A 75 5.63 2.29 25.30
C ASP A 75 5.75 0.76 25.26
N THR A 76 5.73 0.16 24.07
CA THR A 76 5.74 -1.29 23.90
C THR A 76 7.09 -1.79 23.38
N TYR A 77 7.67 -1.10 22.41
CA TYR A 77 8.87 -1.55 21.73
C TYR A 77 10.15 -0.88 22.26
N ASN A 78 10.04 0.08 23.18
CA ASN A 78 11.16 0.83 23.77
C ASN A 78 12.15 1.37 22.72
N VAL A 79 11.61 1.83 21.60
CA VAL A 79 12.37 2.38 20.48
C VAL A 79 12.88 3.76 20.85
N SER A 80 14.19 3.95 20.79
CA SER A 80 14.85 5.24 21.02
C SER A 80 15.04 6.05 19.74
N GLU A 81 15.15 5.39 18.58
CA GLU A 81 15.43 6.02 17.28
C GLU A 81 14.68 5.33 16.14
N LEU A 82 14.33 6.10 15.10
CA LEU A 82 13.67 5.59 13.91
C LEU A 82 14.68 5.35 12.77
N ASP A 83 14.60 4.17 12.15
CA ASP A 83 15.32 3.86 10.90
C ASP A 83 14.70 4.63 9.71
N GLU A 84 15.55 5.17 8.83
CA GLU A 84 15.16 5.81 7.56
C GLU A 84 14.34 4.90 6.64
N ASN A 85 14.53 3.57 6.78
CA ASN A 85 13.82 2.57 6.00
C ASN A 85 12.53 2.07 6.66
N HIS A 86 11.98 2.82 7.63
CA HIS A 86 10.77 2.42 8.33
C HIS A 86 9.63 2.07 7.36
N PRO A 87 8.95 0.92 7.55
CA PRO A 87 7.88 0.49 6.66
C PRO A 87 6.68 1.43 6.77
N VAL A 88 6.07 1.72 5.61
CA VAL A 88 4.80 2.44 5.56
C VAL A 88 3.66 1.51 5.93
N ARG A 89 2.76 1.97 6.81
CA ARG A 89 1.62 1.18 7.28
C ARG A 89 0.30 1.87 6.95
N PHE A 90 -0.70 1.05 6.66
CA PHE A 90 -2.08 1.48 6.46
C PHE A 90 -2.99 0.63 7.33
N THR A 91 -4.04 1.24 7.89
CA THR A 91 -5.09 0.47 8.56
C THR A 91 -5.95 -0.22 7.51
N ASN A 92 -6.35 -1.45 7.82
CA ASN A 92 -7.13 -2.28 6.94
C ASN A 92 -8.63 -2.04 7.19
N ARG A 93 -9.10 -0.80 7.00
CA ARG A 93 -10.53 -0.50 7.00
C ARG A 93 -11.05 -0.80 5.60
N GLY A 94 -11.67 -1.97 5.47
CA GLY A 94 -12.26 -2.58 4.27
C GLY A 94 -12.32 -1.65 3.06
N TRP A 95 -11.35 -1.80 2.17
CA TRP A 95 -11.47 -1.25 0.83
C TRP A 95 -12.49 -2.11 0.06
N ASN A 96 -13.51 -1.49 -0.51
CA ASN A 96 -14.36 -2.12 -1.52
C ASN A 96 -13.86 -1.64 -2.88
N LEU A 97 -13.50 -2.59 -3.74
CA LEU A 97 -13.18 -2.30 -5.13
C LEU A 97 -14.46 -1.91 -5.88
N ASP A 98 -14.45 -0.72 -6.47
CA ASP A 98 -15.46 -0.31 -7.43
C ASP A 98 -15.16 -0.98 -8.78
N HIS A 99 -15.78 -2.15 -8.98
CA HIS A 99 -15.73 -2.89 -10.23
C HIS A 99 -16.61 -2.18 -11.28
N SER A 100 -15.98 -1.41 -12.16
CA SER A 100 -16.63 -0.82 -13.35
C SER A 100 -16.18 -1.55 -14.61
N GLU A 101 -17.13 -1.95 -15.44
CA GLU A 101 -16.85 -2.60 -16.74
C GLU A 101 -16.08 -1.70 -17.73
N GLU A 102 -16.05 -0.38 -17.49
CA GLU A 102 -15.29 0.59 -18.29
C GLU A 102 -13.78 0.53 -18.00
N ARG A 103 -13.35 -0.05 -16.87
CA ARG A 103 -11.93 -0.19 -16.46
C ARG A 103 -11.33 -1.54 -16.88
N ARG A 104 -11.68 -2.01 -18.09
CA ARG A 104 -11.46 -3.37 -18.64
C ARG A 104 -10.00 -3.84 -18.82
N HIS A 105 -8.99 -3.05 -18.46
CA HIS A 105 -7.58 -3.42 -18.62
C HIS A 105 -6.87 -3.61 -17.27
N GLU A 106 -7.18 -4.70 -16.56
CA GLU A 106 -6.61 -4.99 -15.24
C GLU A 106 -6.31 -6.48 -15.05
N PHE A 107 -5.31 -7.01 -15.75
CA PHE A 107 -4.73 -8.30 -15.34
C PHE A 107 -3.97 -8.06 -14.03
N CYS A 108 -4.57 -8.44 -12.91
CA CYS A 108 -3.94 -8.42 -11.60
C CYS A 108 -3.83 -9.85 -11.08
N TRP A 109 -2.63 -10.28 -10.70
CA TRP A 109 -2.46 -11.57 -10.04
C TRP A 109 -2.73 -11.41 -8.55
N ARG A 110 -3.74 -12.13 -8.06
CA ARG A 110 -3.95 -12.33 -6.62
C ARG A 110 -2.89 -13.29 -6.11
N VAL A 111 -1.93 -12.80 -5.35
CA VAL A 111 -0.95 -13.64 -4.67
C VAL A 111 -1.55 -14.04 -3.32
N PRO A 112 -1.93 -15.31 -3.10
CA PRO A 112 -2.37 -15.76 -1.80
C PRO A 112 -1.18 -15.72 -0.84
N GLN A 113 -1.33 -15.00 0.27
CA GLN A 113 -0.35 -15.06 1.35
C GLN A 113 -0.62 -16.31 2.19
N ALA A 114 0.39 -17.14 2.46
CA ALA A 114 0.22 -18.29 3.34
C ALA A 114 -0.07 -17.81 4.77
N GLY A 115 -1.25 -18.17 5.33
CA GLY A 115 -1.67 -17.81 6.69
C GLY A 115 -2.89 -16.88 6.76
N ARG A 116 -3.03 -16.12 7.88
CA ARG A 116 -4.12 -15.14 8.13
C ARG A 116 -3.81 -13.75 7.52
N GLY A 117 -3.24 -13.71 6.33
CA GLY A 117 -2.89 -12.48 5.63
C GLY A 117 -3.87 -12.17 4.49
N ASN A 118 -4.10 -10.89 4.21
CA ASN A 118 -4.85 -10.51 3.00
C ASN A 118 -3.97 -10.77 1.76
N ALA A 119 -4.55 -11.40 0.75
CA ALA A 119 -3.90 -11.51 -0.56
C ALA A 119 -3.59 -10.11 -1.10
N PHE A 120 -2.43 -9.94 -1.71
CA PHE A 120 -2.08 -8.71 -2.41
C PHE A 120 -2.18 -8.93 -3.92
N TRP A 121 -2.48 -7.85 -4.63
CA TRP A 121 -2.70 -7.87 -6.07
C TRP A 121 -1.51 -7.23 -6.75
N ILE A 122 -0.88 -7.96 -7.68
CA ILE A 122 0.23 -7.43 -8.48
C ILE A 122 -0.27 -7.17 -9.90
N PRO A 123 -0.12 -5.95 -10.42
CA PRO A 123 -0.46 -5.67 -11.80
C PRO A 123 0.47 -6.45 -12.73
N LEU A 124 -0.12 -7.07 -13.74
CA LEU A 124 0.57 -7.84 -14.75
C LEU A 124 0.45 -7.16 -16.11
N ARG A 125 1.51 -7.31 -16.91
CA ARG A 125 1.51 -7.01 -18.33
C ARG A 125 1.65 -8.31 -19.10
N ILE A 126 0.60 -8.68 -19.83
CA ILE A 126 0.64 -9.79 -20.79
C ILE A 126 1.68 -9.50 -21.87
N ASN A 127 2.37 -10.54 -22.32
CA ASN A 127 3.26 -10.46 -23.47
C ASN A 127 2.51 -9.81 -24.67
N PRO A 128 2.98 -8.66 -25.20
CA PRO A 128 2.29 -7.96 -26.29
C PRO A 128 2.00 -8.81 -27.52
N VAL A 129 2.82 -9.82 -27.80
CA VAL A 129 2.64 -10.76 -28.93
C VAL A 129 1.44 -11.70 -28.72
N GLN A 130 0.99 -11.85 -27.47
CA GLN A 130 -0.11 -12.73 -27.06
C GLN A 130 -1.44 -11.99 -26.85
N ARG A 131 -1.57 -10.74 -27.31
CA ARG A 131 -2.81 -9.94 -27.12
C ARG A 131 -4.05 -10.53 -27.76
N GLU A 132 -3.88 -11.34 -28.80
CA GLU A 132 -4.97 -11.99 -29.54
C GLU A 132 -5.29 -13.42 -29.02
N LEU A 133 -4.62 -13.85 -27.93
CA LEU A 133 -4.93 -15.09 -27.23
C LEU A 133 -6.09 -14.92 -26.24
#